data_AF-A0A6S6PNS7-F1
#
_entry.id   AF-A0A6S6PNS7-F1
#
_cell.length_a   1.000
_cell.length_b   1.000
_cell.length_c   1.000
_cell.angle_alpha   90.00
_cell.angle_beta   90.00
_cell.angle_gamma   90.00
#
_symmetry.space_group_name_H-M   'P 1'
#
loop_
_entity.id
_entity.type
_entity.pdbx_description
1 polymer ?
#
loop_
_entity_poly.entity_id
_entity_poly.type
_entity_poly.pdbx_seq_one_letter_code
_entity_poly.pdbx_strand_id
1 'polypeptide(L)'
;MHFGWAMSIYKRNDTGMWFVQVRRKGFPPLNRSFSKKSDATMWERNVLAEIDACRANPHQAFDYTKFTTVETPNFEVFEVGMNAEIVEFDERGNEIRRATEVRQDRPYPLWWAVERYISEEVQKFKSWKSMTDRLNMWKNSEFGQESLYDIMPEMLFRWMKNRRKKDGSPASASTVRNDLFQLSSLYETAGKPTTKGGWNITDLKNPVKDILLPPPPNARQRRLNRTEEHDLFSALSDSPRSQEIIPFIIIALATGMRKSEILETTVLEIVDGQQGYSIKKQDTKNGHPRLIHLSENSTASVIQLMQGKRPEDRIFSMSESDVSNEWTRARERAGCKDLRLHDIRHEAISRLADVGLSIGALASMSGHRTAQTLLKYVNASETDIREKLSKISKNQ
;
A
#
# COMPACT_ATOMS: atom_id res chain seq x y z
N MET A 1 38.53 -3.74 37.39
CA MET A 1 37.90 -3.10 36.22
C MET A 1 37.14 -4.17 35.42
N HIS A 2 35.86 -4.37 35.70
CA HIS A 2 35.02 -5.28 34.92
C HIS A 2 34.38 -4.51 33.76
N PHE A 3 34.94 -4.64 32.56
CA PHE A 3 34.26 -4.20 31.35
C PHE A 3 33.16 -5.22 31.04
N GLY A 4 31.91 -4.85 31.35
CA GLY A 4 30.75 -5.74 31.38
C GLY A 4 30.46 -6.46 30.06
N TRP A 5 30.43 -7.78 30.14
CA TRP A 5 29.87 -8.67 29.14
C TRP A 5 28.40 -8.90 29.49
N ALA A 6 27.50 -8.86 28.51
CA ALA A 6 26.13 -9.32 28.69
C ALA A 6 25.81 -10.33 27.58
N MET A 7 25.67 -11.59 28.00
CA MET A 7 25.37 -12.73 27.13
C MET A 7 24.19 -13.49 27.73
N SER A 8 23.24 -13.88 26.89
CA SER A 8 22.11 -14.69 27.31
C SER A 8 21.75 -15.72 26.24
N ILE A 9 21.69 -16.99 26.65
CA ILE A 9 21.13 -18.10 25.90
C ILE A 9 19.98 -18.68 26.71
N TYR A 10 18.77 -18.65 26.15
CA TYR A 10 17.59 -19.21 26.82
C TYR A 10 16.57 -19.73 25.81
N LYS A 11 15.76 -20.70 26.24
CA LYS A 11 14.70 -21.27 25.42
C LYS A 11 13.45 -20.39 25.53
N ARG A 12 12.86 -20.00 24.40
CA ARG A 12 11.63 -19.19 24.38
C ARG A 12 10.41 -20.10 24.52
N ASN A 13 9.51 -19.74 25.44
CA ASN A 13 8.31 -20.54 25.74
C ASN A 13 7.25 -20.49 24.62
N ASP A 14 7.25 -19.44 23.79
CA ASP A 14 6.26 -19.22 22.72
C ASP A 14 6.53 -20.02 21.44
N THR A 15 7.81 -20.29 21.17
CA THR A 15 8.29 -20.87 19.90
C THR A 15 9.08 -22.16 20.10
N GLY A 16 9.47 -22.48 21.34
CA GLY A 16 10.30 -23.63 21.68
C GLY A 16 11.76 -23.53 21.20
N MET A 17 12.13 -22.43 20.54
CA MET A 17 13.46 -22.17 19.98
C MET A 17 14.42 -21.61 21.05
N TRP A 18 15.71 -21.92 20.91
CA TRP A 18 16.81 -21.37 21.69
C TRP A 18 17.24 -20.02 21.14
N PHE A 19 17.08 -18.95 21.91
CA PHE A 19 17.46 -17.59 21.53
C PHE A 19 18.80 -17.22 22.15
N VAL A 20 19.69 -16.64 21.34
CA VAL A 20 21.02 -16.16 21.74
C VAL A 20 21.10 -14.67 21.52
N GLN A 21 21.62 -13.93 22.50
CA GLN A 21 21.92 -12.51 22.38
C GLN A 21 23.32 -12.18 22.90
N VAL A 22 24.12 -11.54 22.05
CA VAL A 22 25.49 -11.10 22.36
C VAL A 22 25.53 -9.57 22.32
N ARG A 23 25.94 -8.95 23.43
CA ARG A 23 26.12 -7.49 23.54
C ARG A 23 27.51 -7.15 24.03
N ARG A 24 28.28 -6.40 23.24
CA ARG A 24 29.61 -5.93 23.61
C ARG A 24 29.81 -4.46 23.24
N LYS A 25 30.44 -3.71 24.14
CA LYS A 25 30.71 -2.28 23.95
C LYS A 25 31.60 -2.06 22.72
N GLY A 26 31.12 -1.23 21.79
CA GLY A 26 31.78 -0.91 20.52
C GLY A 26 31.32 -1.75 19.33
N PHE A 27 30.44 -2.74 19.53
CA PHE A 27 29.89 -3.58 18.46
C PHE A 27 28.35 -3.52 18.49
N PRO A 28 27.66 -3.58 17.34
CA PRO A 28 26.20 -3.70 17.29
C PRO A 28 25.72 -4.96 18.03
N PRO A 29 24.54 -4.92 18.69
CA PRO A 29 24.00 -6.10 19.36
C PRO A 29 23.56 -7.16 18.35
N LEU A 30 24.03 -8.40 18.53
CA LEU A 30 23.69 -9.53 17.66
C LEU A 30 22.74 -10.49 18.37
N ASN A 31 21.77 -11.03 17.65
CA ASN A 31 20.85 -12.03 18.18
C ASN A 31 20.33 -12.97 17.09
N ARG A 32 20.08 -14.23 17.46
CA ARG A 32 19.57 -15.27 16.55
C ARG A 32 18.83 -16.38 17.33
N SER A 33 17.93 -17.09 16.67
CA SER A 33 17.16 -18.22 17.23
C SER A 33 17.55 -19.54 16.56
N PHE A 34 17.59 -20.62 17.33
CA PHE A 34 18.01 -21.96 16.90
C PHE A 34 17.05 -23.03 17.41
N SER A 35 16.89 -24.12 16.68
CA SER A 35 16.08 -25.27 17.11
C SER A 35 16.79 -26.12 18.18
N LYS A 36 18.13 -26.19 18.15
CA LYS A 36 18.95 -26.93 19.12
C LYS A 36 19.82 -26.00 19.97
N LYS A 37 20.04 -26.38 21.24
CA LYS A 37 20.92 -25.65 22.17
C LYS A 37 22.39 -25.71 21.75
N SER A 38 22.82 -26.82 21.16
CA SER A 38 24.19 -27.01 20.65
C SER A 38 24.56 -25.95 19.61
N ASP A 39 23.66 -25.72 18.66
CA ASP A 39 23.86 -24.83 17.52
C ASP A 39 23.87 -23.37 17.99
N ALA A 40 23.00 -23.06 18.96
CA ALA A 40 22.99 -21.79 19.68
C ALA A 40 24.34 -21.48 20.37
N THR A 41 24.91 -22.46 21.08
CA THR A 41 26.21 -22.29 21.76
C THR A 41 27.39 -22.24 20.77
N MET A 42 27.32 -22.97 19.66
CA MET A 42 28.36 -22.95 18.63
C MET A 42 28.38 -21.60 17.90
N TRP A 43 27.20 -21.07 17.54
CA TRP A 43 27.07 -19.76 16.94
C TRP A 43 27.56 -18.64 17.86
N GLU A 44 27.24 -18.70 19.16
CA GLU A 44 27.77 -17.75 20.16
C GLU A 44 29.30 -17.72 20.17
N ARG A 45 29.95 -18.90 20.20
CA ARG A 45 31.42 -19.01 20.19
C ARG A 45 32.04 -18.41 18.93
N ASN A 46 31.44 -18.65 17.77
CA ASN A 46 31.94 -18.11 16.50
C ASN A 46 31.81 -16.59 16.43
N VAL A 47 30.69 -16.03 16.93
CA VAL A 47 30.51 -14.57 17.05
C VAL A 47 31.60 -13.97 17.94
N LEU A 48 31.90 -14.59 19.09
CA LEU A 48 32.91 -14.09 20.01
C LEU A 48 34.32 -14.13 19.43
N ALA A 49 34.69 -15.23 18.75
CA ALA A 49 35.98 -15.36 18.09
C ALA A 49 36.21 -14.26 17.04
N GLU A 50 35.18 -13.95 16.24
CA GLU A 50 35.28 -12.90 15.21
C GLU A 50 35.38 -11.50 15.84
N ILE A 51 34.66 -11.24 16.93
CA ILE A 51 34.75 -9.97 17.66
C ILE A 51 36.14 -9.79 18.26
N ASP A 52 36.72 -10.85 18.83
CA ASP A 52 38.07 -10.81 19.38
C ASP A 52 39.14 -10.65 18.28
N ALA A 53 38.97 -11.29 17.12
CA ALA A 53 39.83 -11.11 15.96
C ALA A 53 39.81 -9.66 15.43
N CYS A 54 38.63 -9.05 15.31
CA CYS A 54 38.52 -7.65 14.89
C CYS A 54 39.11 -6.65 15.90
N ARG A 55 39.16 -7.00 17.19
CA ARG A 55 39.86 -6.18 18.20
C ARG A 55 41.38 -6.29 18.09
N ALA A 56 41.90 -7.44 17.67
CA ALA A 56 43.33 -7.65 17.48
C ALA A 56 43.87 -6.96 16.21
N ASN A 57 43.01 -6.69 15.23
CA ASN A 57 43.37 -6.02 13.98
C ASN A 57 42.44 -4.83 13.66
N PRO A 58 42.84 -3.58 14.00
CA PRO A 58 41.99 -2.39 13.86
C PRO A 58 41.56 -2.03 12.42
N HIS A 59 42.18 -2.62 11.41
CA HIS A 59 41.84 -2.41 9.99
C HIS A 59 40.85 -3.44 9.44
N GLN A 60 40.55 -4.49 10.20
CA GLN A 60 39.57 -5.50 9.81
C GLN A 60 38.17 -5.07 10.23
N ALA A 61 37.31 -4.79 9.26
CA ALA A 61 35.91 -4.49 9.51
C ALA A 61 35.18 -5.75 9.99
N PHE A 62 34.38 -5.62 11.06
CA PHE A 62 33.54 -6.71 11.55
C PHE A 62 32.44 -7.03 10.55
N ASP A 63 32.48 -8.21 9.94
CA ASP A 63 31.49 -8.66 8.96
C ASP A 63 30.24 -9.21 9.65
N TYR A 64 29.24 -8.34 9.78
CA TYR A 64 27.95 -8.66 10.39
C TYR A 64 27.08 -9.57 9.52
N THR A 65 27.39 -9.75 8.23
CA THR A 65 26.60 -10.58 7.31
C THR A 65 26.73 -12.08 7.62
N LYS A 66 27.88 -12.50 8.17
CA LYS A 66 28.14 -13.88 8.63
C LYS A 66 27.21 -14.36 9.75
N PHE A 67 26.63 -13.43 10.52
CA PHE A 67 25.87 -13.77 11.73
C PHE A 67 24.40 -13.35 11.66
N THR A 68 24.00 -12.66 10.59
CA THR A 68 22.62 -12.17 10.37
C THR A 68 21.83 -13.02 9.38
N THR A 69 22.46 -14.00 8.74
CA THR A 69 21.81 -15.00 7.89
C THR A 69 21.10 -16.06 8.74
N VAL A 70 19.82 -16.29 8.43
CA VAL A 70 19.05 -17.42 8.97
C VAL A 70 19.51 -18.68 8.23
N GLU A 71 20.55 -19.37 8.71
CA GLU A 71 20.83 -20.73 8.25
C GLU A 71 19.78 -21.67 8.85
N THR A 72 19.05 -22.33 7.96
CA THR A 72 18.44 -23.65 8.19
C THR A 72 19.56 -24.67 8.47
N PRO A 73 19.42 -25.54 9.48
CA PRO A 73 20.49 -26.46 9.85
C PRO A 73 20.66 -27.58 8.82
N ASN A 74 21.92 -27.97 8.59
CA ASN A 74 22.44 -29.08 7.77
C ASN A 74 22.86 -28.78 6.32
N PHE A 75 23.62 -27.71 6.08
CA PHE A 75 24.52 -27.65 4.93
C PHE A 75 25.87 -27.08 5.38
N GLU A 76 26.94 -27.88 5.29
CA GLU A 76 28.31 -27.39 5.44
C GLU A 76 28.68 -26.62 4.16
N VAL A 77 28.98 -25.33 4.28
CA VAL A 77 29.51 -24.52 3.18
C VAL A 77 31.02 -24.40 3.39
N PHE A 78 31.78 -25.11 2.57
CA PHE A 78 33.22 -24.86 2.42
C PHE A 78 33.41 -23.64 1.51
N GLU A 79 34.13 -22.62 1.98
CA GLU A 79 34.61 -21.54 1.13
C GLU A 79 35.72 -22.08 0.21
N VAL A 80 35.34 -22.56 -0.98
CA VAL A 80 36.24 -22.68 -2.14
C VAL A 80 35.41 -22.37 -3.38
N GLY A 81 36.01 -21.66 -4.34
CA GLY A 81 35.35 -21.02 -5.47
C GLY A 81 34.31 -21.86 -6.23
N MET A 82 33.32 -21.14 -6.79
CA MET A 82 32.37 -21.53 -7.85
C MET A 82 32.44 -23.02 -8.21
N ASN A 83 31.60 -23.84 -7.57
CA ASN A 83 31.05 -25.14 -8.02
C ASN A 83 30.48 -25.90 -6.81
N ALA A 84 29.15 -25.92 -6.65
CA ALA A 84 28.47 -26.81 -5.73
C ALA A 84 27.20 -27.35 -6.39
N GLU A 85 27.15 -28.66 -6.62
CA GLU A 85 25.90 -29.40 -6.88
C GLU A 85 25.24 -29.70 -5.53
N ILE A 86 23.91 -29.52 -5.44
CA ILE A 86 23.12 -29.91 -4.26
C ILE A 86 22.41 -31.22 -4.61
N VAL A 87 22.84 -32.31 -3.96
CA VAL A 87 22.25 -33.65 -4.09
C VAL A 87 21.43 -33.93 -2.82
N GLU A 88 20.16 -34.30 -3.00
CA GLU A 88 19.26 -34.65 -1.88
C GLU A 88 19.28 -36.17 -1.65
N PHE A 89 19.68 -36.59 -0.44
CA PHE A 89 19.75 -37.99 -0.02
C PHE A 89 18.62 -38.36 0.94
N ASP A 90 18.11 -39.59 0.86
CA ASP A 90 17.18 -40.13 1.85
C ASP A 90 17.87 -40.43 3.18
N GLU A 91 17.08 -40.77 4.20
CA GLU A 91 17.56 -41.16 5.54
C GLU A 91 18.46 -42.42 5.52
N ARG A 92 18.61 -43.08 4.37
CA ARG A 92 19.45 -44.27 4.15
C ARG A 92 20.62 -44.00 3.20
N GLY A 93 20.81 -42.76 2.74
CA GLY A 93 21.91 -42.33 1.89
C GLY A 93 21.71 -42.54 0.38
N ASN A 94 20.49 -42.78 -0.10
CA ASN A 94 20.21 -42.89 -1.53
C ASN A 94 19.78 -41.54 -2.13
N GLU A 95 20.32 -41.20 -3.30
CA GLU A 95 20.00 -39.96 -4.02
C GLU A 95 18.55 -39.97 -4.56
N ILE A 96 17.74 -38.97 -4.20
CA ILE A 96 16.29 -38.97 -4.50
C ILE A 96 15.90 -37.99 -5.62
N ARG A 97 16.64 -36.89 -5.85
CA ARG A 97 16.27 -35.87 -6.86
C ARG A 97 17.47 -35.13 -7.45
N ARG A 98 17.52 -35.05 -8.79
CA ARG A 98 18.27 -34.00 -9.51
C ARG A 98 17.59 -32.66 -9.24
N ALA A 99 18.17 -31.84 -8.38
CA ALA A 99 17.80 -30.45 -8.25
C ALA A 99 18.12 -29.71 -9.56
N THR A 100 17.15 -28.98 -10.09
CA THR A 100 17.33 -28.09 -11.25
C THR A 100 18.43 -27.08 -10.92
N GLU A 101 19.52 -27.09 -11.68
CA GLU A 101 20.65 -26.15 -11.56
C GLU A 101 20.15 -24.70 -11.50
N VAL A 102 20.33 -24.02 -10.36
CA VAL A 102 20.34 -22.55 -10.34
C VAL A 102 21.60 -22.16 -11.07
N ARG A 103 21.47 -21.69 -12.32
CA ARG A 103 22.63 -21.29 -13.12
C ARG A 103 23.44 -20.22 -12.38
N GLN A 104 24.73 -20.49 -12.20
CA GLN A 104 25.69 -19.61 -11.51
C GLN A 104 25.91 -18.25 -12.22
N ASP A 105 25.36 -18.04 -13.40
CA ASP A 105 25.64 -16.89 -14.28
C ASP A 105 24.67 -15.71 -14.11
N ARG A 106 23.56 -15.86 -13.37
CA ARG A 106 22.50 -14.83 -13.25
C ARG A 106 21.96 -14.69 -11.81
N PRO A 107 22.68 -14.00 -10.90
CA PRO A 107 22.21 -13.75 -9.54
C PRO A 107 20.92 -12.91 -9.52
N TYR A 108 20.23 -12.82 -8.37
CA TYR A 108 19.00 -12.05 -8.11
C TYR A 108 17.66 -12.76 -8.47
N PRO A 109 17.23 -13.74 -7.67
CA PRO A 109 15.87 -14.29 -7.82
C PRO A 109 14.80 -13.27 -7.45
N LEU A 110 13.61 -13.36 -8.07
CA LEU A 110 12.52 -12.41 -7.83
C LEU A 110 12.06 -12.37 -6.37
N TRP A 111 12.05 -13.51 -5.67
CA TRP A 111 11.64 -13.56 -4.26
C TRP A 111 12.52 -12.64 -3.39
N TRP A 112 13.83 -12.64 -3.64
CA TRP A 112 14.80 -11.81 -2.91
C TRP A 112 14.57 -10.34 -3.22
N ALA A 113 14.38 -10.01 -4.51
CA ALA A 113 14.11 -8.67 -4.95
C ALA A 113 12.81 -8.13 -4.31
N VAL A 114 11.76 -8.95 -4.24
CA VAL A 114 10.51 -8.59 -3.59
C VAL A 114 10.71 -8.27 -2.11
N GLU A 115 11.41 -9.14 -1.36
CA GLU A 115 11.65 -8.91 0.07
C GLU A 115 12.43 -7.64 0.33
N ARG A 116 13.49 -7.41 -0.45
CA ARG A 116 14.30 -6.20 -0.38
C ARG A 116 13.49 -4.95 -0.73
N TYR A 117 12.69 -4.99 -1.80
CA TYR A 117 11.84 -3.86 -2.18
C TYR A 117 10.81 -3.54 -1.11
N ILE A 118 10.24 -4.57 -0.46
CA ILE A 118 9.29 -4.38 0.64
C ILE A 118 9.96 -3.65 1.81
N SER A 119 11.13 -4.11 2.25
CA SER A 119 11.82 -3.55 3.42
C SER A 119 12.38 -2.15 3.18
N GLU A 120 12.98 -1.91 2.01
CA GLU A 120 13.67 -0.65 1.70
C GLU A 120 12.72 0.43 1.20
N GLU A 121 11.66 0.09 0.44
CA GLU A 121 10.81 1.08 -0.24
C GLU A 121 9.35 1.06 0.23
N VAL A 122 8.73 -0.12 0.28
CA VAL A 122 7.27 -0.21 0.48
C VAL A 122 6.83 0.25 1.86
N GLN A 123 7.61 -0.02 2.91
CA GLN A 123 7.31 0.39 4.29
C GLN A 123 7.19 1.91 4.48
N LYS A 124 7.72 2.71 3.54
CA LYS A 124 7.61 4.18 3.57
C LYS A 124 6.19 4.69 3.27
N PHE A 125 5.33 3.85 2.68
CA PHE A 125 3.99 4.24 2.23
C PHE A 125 2.90 3.90 3.26
N LYS A 126 1.88 4.76 3.39
CA LYS A 126 0.69 4.47 4.21
C LYS A 126 -0.02 3.18 3.77
N SER A 127 0.01 2.87 2.47
CA SER A 127 -0.60 1.69 1.86
C SER A 127 0.30 0.45 1.83
N TRP A 128 1.38 0.41 2.63
CA TRP A 128 2.40 -0.64 2.58
C TRP A 128 1.80 -2.05 2.65
N LYS A 129 0.83 -2.31 3.54
CA LYS A 129 0.20 -3.64 3.68
C LYS A 129 -0.38 -4.17 2.37
N SER A 130 -1.17 -3.35 1.67
CA SER A 130 -1.78 -3.74 0.39
C SER A 130 -0.74 -3.89 -0.72
N MET A 131 0.36 -3.13 -0.67
CA MET A 131 1.46 -3.28 -1.62
C MET A 131 2.25 -4.57 -1.35
N THR A 132 2.56 -4.85 -0.09
CA THR A 132 3.19 -6.09 0.37
C THR A 132 2.39 -7.32 -0.05
N ASP A 133 1.06 -7.32 0.10
CA ASP A 133 0.22 -8.45 -0.32
C ASP A 133 0.35 -8.76 -1.82
N ARG A 134 0.38 -7.72 -2.67
CA ARG A 134 0.55 -7.88 -4.12
C ARG A 134 1.96 -8.29 -4.50
N LEU A 135 2.98 -7.75 -3.84
CA LEU A 135 4.37 -8.16 -4.07
C LEU A 135 4.61 -9.61 -3.62
N ASN A 136 4.01 -10.02 -2.49
CA ASN A 136 4.06 -11.40 -2.03
C ASN A 136 3.38 -12.37 -3.00
N MET A 137 2.38 -11.94 -3.77
CA MET A 137 1.83 -12.75 -4.86
C MET A 137 2.90 -13.06 -5.92
N TRP A 138 3.75 -12.08 -6.30
CA TRP A 138 4.86 -12.31 -7.22
C TRP A 138 5.92 -13.23 -6.62
N LYS A 139 6.31 -12.98 -5.37
CA LYS A 139 7.24 -13.84 -4.62
C LYS A 139 6.79 -15.31 -4.59
N ASN A 140 5.50 -15.54 -4.39
CA ASN A 140 4.93 -16.89 -4.25
C ASN A 140 4.41 -17.47 -5.59
N SER A 141 4.69 -16.81 -6.71
CA SER A 141 4.30 -17.28 -8.05
C SER A 141 5.38 -18.16 -8.69
N GLU A 142 5.10 -18.68 -9.88
CA GLU A 142 6.07 -19.37 -10.74
C GLU A 142 7.34 -18.55 -11.02
N PHE A 143 7.26 -17.22 -10.94
CA PHE A 143 8.39 -16.32 -11.14
C PHE A 143 9.28 -16.17 -9.90
N GLY A 144 8.85 -16.63 -8.73
CA GLY A 144 9.52 -16.34 -7.46
C GLY A 144 10.99 -16.77 -7.45
N GLN A 145 11.27 -17.96 -7.97
CA GLN A 145 12.61 -18.54 -8.04
C GLN A 145 13.39 -18.13 -9.30
N GLU A 146 12.72 -17.53 -10.28
CA GLU A 146 13.36 -17.10 -11.52
C GLU A 146 14.27 -15.89 -11.26
N SER A 147 15.42 -15.87 -11.93
CA SER A 147 16.29 -14.69 -11.92
C SER A 147 15.58 -13.51 -12.55
N LEU A 148 15.81 -12.30 -12.03
CA LEU A 148 15.26 -11.08 -12.62
C LEU A 148 15.64 -10.94 -14.12
N TYR A 149 16.80 -11.47 -14.52
CA TYR A 149 17.26 -11.50 -15.92
C TYR A 149 16.54 -12.50 -16.82
N ASP A 150 15.90 -13.51 -16.23
CA ASP A 150 15.30 -14.65 -16.95
C ASP A 150 13.78 -14.53 -17.09
N ILE A 151 13.15 -13.62 -16.34
CA ILE A 151 11.73 -13.31 -16.48
C ILE A 151 11.50 -12.56 -17.80
N MET A 152 11.05 -13.28 -18.81
CA MET A 152 10.81 -12.74 -20.15
C MET A 152 9.42 -12.10 -20.29
N PRO A 153 9.26 -11.07 -21.15
CA PRO A 153 7.97 -10.44 -21.44
C PRO A 153 6.88 -11.45 -21.83
N GLU A 154 7.21 -12.50 -22.57
CA GLU A 154 6.28 -13.55 -23.00
C GLU A 154 5.73 -14.36 -21.82
N MET A 155 6.54 -14.59 -20.79
CA MET A 155 6.09 -15.30 -19.59
C MET A 155 5.09 -14.44 -18.81
N LEU A 156 5.42 -13.16 -18.62
CA LEU A 156 4.51 -12.20 -17.97
C LEU A 156 3.24 -11.96 -18.77
N PHE A 157 3.30 -11.98 -20.11
CA PHE A 157 2.12 -11.89 -20.98
C PHE A 157 1.20 -13.11 -20.86
N ARG A 158 1.76 -14.33 -20.75
CA ARG A 158 0.98 -15.54 -20.47
C ARG A 158 0.34 -15.48 -19.08
N TRP A 159 1.09 -15.08 -18.06
CA TRP A 159 0.56 -14.86 -16.72
C TRP A 159 -0.58 -13.83 -16.72
N MET A 160 -0.40 -12.72 -17.42
CA MET A 160 -1.37 -11.63 -17.54
C MET A 160 -2.71 -12.13 -18.09
N LYS A 161 -2.68 -12.97 -19.14
CA LYS A 161 -3.88 -13.57 -19.75
C LYS A 161 -4.59 -14.56 -18.81
N ASN A 162 -3.84 -15.26 -17.98
CA ASN A 162 -4.35 -16.32 -17.10
C ASN A 162 -4.59 -15.85 -15.65
N ARG A 163 -4.39 -14.56 -15.36
CA ARG A 163 -4.44 -14.01 -14.01
C ARG A 163 -5.85 -14.13 -13.40
N ARG A 164 -5.95 -14.95 -12.35
CA ARG A 164 -7.17 -15.20 -11.56
C ARG A 164 -7.04 -14.70 -10.14
N LYS A 165 -8.14 -14.28 -9.53
CA LYS A 165 -8.22 -13.95 -8.10
C LYS A 165 -8.15 -15.21 -7.24
N LYS A 166 -8.10 -15.05 -5.90
CA LYS A 166 -8.09 -16.15 -4.93
C LYS A 166 -9.33 -17.05 -5.03
N ASP A 167 -10.45 -16.51 -5.50
CA ASP A 167 -11.71 -17.25 -5.71
C ASP A 167 -11.79 -17.98 -7.07
N GLY A 168 -10.71 -17.96 -7.87
CA GLY A 168 -10.64 -18.57 -9.20
C GLY A 168 -11.25 -17.73 -10.34
N SER A 169 -11.96 -16.65 -10.02
CA SER A 169 -12.53 -15.75 -11.04
C SER A 169 -11.43 -14.96 -11.77
N PRO A 170 -11.61 -14.62 -13.06
CA PRO A 170 -10.68 -13.76 -13.78
C PRO A 170 -10.47 -12.41 -13.07
N ALA A 171 -9.23 -11.96 -12.99
CA ALA A 171 -8.92 -10.64 -12.46
C ALA A 171 -9.36 -9.54 -13.44
N SER A 172 -9.75 -8.37 -12.91
CA SER A 172 -10.10 -7.23 -13.77
C SER A 172 -8.85 -6.64 -14.43
N ALA A 173 -9.01 -6.00 -15.60
CA ALA A 173 -7.93 -5.32 -16.31
C ALA A 173 -7.16 -4.32 -15.39
N SER A 174 -7.87 -3.59 -14.54
CA SER A 174 -7.26 -2.67 -13.56
C SER A 174 -6.41 -3.41 -12.52
N THR A 175 -6.89 -4.54 -12.01
CA THR A 175 -6.13 -5.39 -11.08
C THR A 175 -4.84 -5.88 -11.73
N VAL A 176 -4.94 -6.44 -12.93
CA VAL A 176 -3.79 -6.97 -13.68
C VAL A 176 -2.76 -5.88 -13.95
N ARG A 177 -3.20 -4.70 -14.38
CA ARG A 177 -2.31 -3.54 -14.58
C ARG A 177 -1.60 -3.15 -13.29
N ASN A 178 -2.31 -3.08 -12.16
CA ASN A 178 -1.70 -2.71 -10.88
C ASN A 178 -0.67 -3.75 -10.40
N ASP A 179 -0.95 -5.03 -10.59
CA ASP A 179 -0.01 -6.11 -10.26
C ASP A 179 1.29 -5.97 -11.07
N LEU A 180 1.17 -5.72 -12.40
CA LEU A 180 2.31 -5.50 -13.29
C LEU A 180 3.05 -4.19 -13.01
N PHE A 181 2.35 -3.11 -12.65
CA PHE A 181 3.00 -1.83 -12.31
C PHE A 181 3.85 -1.92 -11.05
N GLN A 182 3.45 -2.73 -10.06
CA GLN A 182 4.30 -2.95 -8.89
C GLN A 182 5.56 -3.74 -9.23
N LEU A 183 5.44 -4.77 -10.07
CA LEU A 183 6.59 -5.50 -10.58
C LEU A 183 7.51 -4.57 -11.39
N SER A 184 6.93 -3.78 -12.29
CA SER A 184 7.65 -2.79 -13.08
C SER A 184 8.42 -1.81 -12.18
N SER A 185 7.79 -1.27 -11.14
CA SER A 185 8.47 -0.37 -10.21
C SER A 185 9.62 -1.03 -9.45
N LEU A 186 9.51 -2.32 -9.11
CA LEU A 186 10.60 -3.08 -8.52
C LEU A 186 11.77 -3.20 -9.49
N TYR A 187 11.52 -3.55 -10.75
CA TYR A 187 12.54 -3.61 -11.80
C TYR A 187 13.23 -2.25 -12.03
N GLU A 188 12.46 -1.16 -12.04
CA GLU A 188 13.03 0.18 -12.16
C GLU A 188 13.94 0.51 -10.96
N THR A 189 13.52 0.18 -9.73
CA THR A 189 14.36 0.39 -8.54
C THR A 189 15.61 -0.49 -8.57
N ALA A 190 15.48 -1.74 -9.01
CA ALA A 190 16.56 -2.71 -9.09
C ALA A 190 17.66 -2.27 -10.07
N GLY A 191 17.29 -1.85 -11.28
CA GLY A 191 18.23 -1.40 -12.32
C GLY A 191 18.77 0.02 -12.10
N LYS A 192 18.16 0.82 -11.22
CA LYS A 192 18.60 2.19 -10.96
C LYS A 192 19.93 2.20 -10.19
N PRO A 193 20.87 3.13 -10.52
CA PRO A 193 22.14 3.23 -9.79
C PRO A 193 21.96 3.55 -8.30
N THR A 194 22.88 3.08 -7.46
CA THR A 194 22.88 3.32 -6.00
C THR A 194 22.92 4.82 -5.67
N THR A 195 23.60 5.62 -6.50
CA THR A 195 23.64 7.09 -6.38
C THR A 195 22.27 7.77 -6.52
N LYS A 196 21.29 7.07 -7.10
CA LYS A 196 19.90 7.53 -7.19
C LYS A 196 18.95 6.71 -6.30
N GLY A 197 19.49 5.93 -5.36
CA GLY A 197 18.72 5.10 -4.43
C GLY A 197 18.15 3.82 -5.04
N GLY A 198 18.81 3.25 -6.06
CA GLY A 198 18.48 1.90 -6.56
C GLY A 198 19.54 0.86 -6.16
N TRP A 199 19.45 -0.34 -6.73
CA TRP A 199 20.35 -1.46 -6.38
C TRP A 199 21.54 -1.64 -7.32
N ASN A 200 21.61 -0.85 -8.39
CA ASN A 200 22.66 -0.90 -9.40
C ASN A 200 22.85 -2.29 -10.02
N ILE A 201 21.76 -3.02 -10.26
CA ILE A 201 21.79 -4.27 -11.01
C ILE A 201 21.96 -3.92 -12.48
N THR A 202 23.17 -4.11 -13.00
CA THR A 202 23.57 -3.69 -14.35
C THR A 202 22.89 -4.53 -15.42
N ASP A 203 22.62 -3.91 -16.58
CA ASP A 203 21.99 -4.55 -17.75
C ASP A 203 20.61 -5.18 -17.48
N LEU A 204 19.97 -4.82 -16.37
CA LEU A 204 18.64 -5.29 -16.05
C LEU A 204 17.59 -4.58 -16.91
N LYS A 205 16.92 -5.34 -17.76
CA LYS A 205 15.76 -4.87 -18.52
C LYS A 205 14.49 -5.10 -17.73
N ASN A 206 13.55 -4.17 -17.82
CA ASN A 206 12.24 -4.30 -17.20
C ASN A 206 11.27 -4.99 -18.17
N PRO A 207 10.97 -6.28 -17.99
CA PRO A 207 10.17 -7.04 -18.96
C PRO A 207 8.73 -6.53 -19.04
N VAL A 208 8.22 -5.79 -18.05
CA VAL A 208 6.87 -5.23 -18.07
C VAL A 208 6.72 -4.13 -19.12
N LYS A 209 7.80 -3.41 -19.45
CA LYS A 209 7.76 -2.31 -20.44
C LYS A 209 7.54 -2.81 -21.87
N ASP A 210 7.85 -4.07 -22.14
CA ASP A 210 7.72 -4.71 -23.45
C ASP A 210 6.43 -5.55 -23.58
N ILE A 211 5.43 -5.28 -22.72
CA ILE A 211 4.14 -5.97 -22.73
C ILE A 211 3.03 -5.01 -23.09
N LEU A 212 2.17 -5.42 -24.03
CA LEU A 212 0.91 -4.73 -24.30
C LEU A 212 -0.06 -4.96 -23.14
N LEU A 213 -0.17 -3.95 -22.25
CA LEU A 213 -1.09 -3.97 -21.13
C LEU A 213 -2.55 -3.92 -21.60
N PRO A 214 -3.50 -4.50 -20.84
CA PRO A 214 -4.92 -4.37 -21.13
C PRO A 214 -5.32 -2.89 -21.16
N PRO A 215 -6.25 -2.47 -22.03
CA PRO A 215 -6.70 -1.09 -22.05
C PRO A 215 -7.24 -0.70 -20.66
N PRO A 216 -7.05 0.57 -20.24
CA PRO A 216 -7.65 1.04 -19.01
C PRO A 216 -9.18 0.86 -19.11
N PRO A 217 -9.85 0.45 -18.01
CA PRO A 217 -11.29 0.33 -18.04
C PRO A 217 -11.93 1.70 -18.30
N ASN A 218 -13.06 1.69 -18.99
CA ASN A 218 -13.84 2.91 -19.22
C ASN A 218 -14.18 3.59 -17.89
N ALA A 219 -14.10 4.92 -17.88
CA ALA A 219 -14.54 5.70 -16.75
C ALA A 219 -16.05 5.46 -16.54
N ARG A 220 -16.42 5.09 -15.32
CA ARG A 220 -17.82 4.89 -14.94
C ARG A 220 -18.56 6.24 -14.94
N GLN A 221 -19.67 6.33 -15.65
CA GLN A 221 -20.50 7.54 -15.79
C GLN A 221 -21.86 7.37 -15.07
N ARG A 222 -21.84 6.90 -13.82
CA ARG A 222 -23.05 6.67 -13.03
C ARG A 222 -23.38 7.93 -12.23
N ARG A 223 -24.55 8.54 -12.49
CA ARG A 223 -25.14 9.66 -11.72
C ARG A 223 -26.22 9.16 -10.78
N LEU A 224 -26.33 9.72 -9.58
CA LEU A 224 -27.40 9.41 -8.61
C LEU A 224 -28.62 10.29 -8.90
N ASN A 225 -29.77 9.69 -9.20
CA ASN A 225 -31.00 10.45 -9.44
C ASN A 225 -31.78 10.74 -8.14
N ARG A 226 -32.79 11.62 -8.21
CA ARG A 226 -33.55 12.07 -7.03
C ARG A 226 -34.35 10.96 -6.34
N THR A 227 -34.95 10.05 -7.11
CA THR A 227 -35.73 8.93 -6.56
C THR A 227 -34.81 7.93 -5.86
N GLU A 228 -33.70 7.57 -6.51
CA GLU A 228 -32.66 6.72 -5.91
C GLU A 228 -32.10 7.34 -4.64
N GLU A 229 -31.85 8.65 -4.63
CA GLU A 229 -31.36 9.36 -3.45
C GLU A 229 -32.38 9.26 -2.31
N HIS A 230 -33.66 9.50 -2.59
CA HIS A 230 -34.72 9.36 -1.60
C HIS A 230 -34.80 7.94 -1.01
N ASP A 231 -34.87 6.93 -1.88
CA ASP A 231 -34.97 5.51 -1.47
C ASP A 231 -33.74 5.07 -0.67
N LEU A 232 -32.56 5.56 -1.06
CA LEU A 232 -31.31 5.31 -0.37
C LEU A 232 -31.27 5.95 1.02
N PHE A 233 -31.69 7.22 1.17
CA PHE A 233 -31.76 7.86 2.49
C PHE A 233 -32.82 7.21 3.39
N SER A 234 -33.95 6.77 2.82
CA SER A 234 -34.93 5.95 3.53
C SER A 234 -34.28 4.65 4.04
N ALA A 235 -33.61 3.90 3.16
CA ALA A 235 -32.91 2.67 3.54
C ALA A 235 -31.75 2.89 4.53
N LEU A 236 -31.08 4.05 4.51
CA LEU A 236 -30.04 4.40 5.48
C LEU A 236 -30.61 4.70 6.87
N SER A 237 -31.87 5.14 6.95
CA SER A 237 -32.55 5.44 8.21
C SER A 237 -32.79 4.17 9.04
N ASP A 238 -32.96 3.02 8.37
CA ASP A 238 -33.05 1.69 9.00
C ASP A 238 -31.69 1.12 9.46
N SER A 239 -30.58 1.85 9.27
CA SER A 239 -29.27 1.43 9.75
C SER A 239 -29.17 1.59 11.27
N PRO A 240 -28.57 0.62 12.01
CA PRO A 240 -28.25 0.83 13.43
C PRO A 240 -27.24 1.96 13.65
N ARG A 241 -26.57 2.42 12.58
CA ARG A 241 -25.63 3.55 12.60
C ARG A 241 -26.15 4.75 11.81
N SER A 242 -27.47 4.86 11.63
CA SER A 242 -28.14 5.95 10.90
C SER A 242 -27.66 7.33 11.33
N GLN A 243 -27.43 7.53 12.63
CA GLN A 243 -26.93 8.77 13.24
C GLN A 243 -25.55 9.22 12.72
N GLU A 244 -24.75 8.32 12.14
CA GLU A 244 -23.47 8.69 11.55
C GLU A 244 -23.43 8.47 10.03
N ILE A 245 -24.04 7.41 9.49
CA ILE A 245 -23.98 7.12 8.06
C ILE A 245 -24.75 8.15 7.22
N ILE A 246 -25.88 8.66 7.71
CA ILE A 246 -26.63 9.71 7.01
C ILE A 246 -25.80 11.00 6.92
N PRO A 247 -25.31 11.58 8.04
CA PRO A 247 -24.36 12.70 8.01
C PRO A 247 -23.14 12.46 7.11
N PHE A 248 -22.57 11.25 7.15
CA PHE A 248 -21.44 10.89 6.29
C PHE A 248 -21.78 11.05 4.80
N ILE A 249 -22.92 10.53 4.35
CA ILE A 249 -23.33 10.63 2.95
C ILE A 249 -23.68 12.06 2.56
N ILE A 250 -24.31 12.84 3.43
CA ILE A 250 -24.60 14.27 3.21
C ILE A 250 -23.29 15.04 3.00
N ILE A 251 -22.31 14.86 3.88
CA ILE A 251 -21.01 15.53 3.78
C ILE A 251 -20.27 15.06 2.52
N ALA A 252 -20.34 13.77 2.17
CA ALA A 252 -19.72 13.25 0.95
C ALA A 252 -20.32 13.85 -0.32
N LEU A 253 -21.65 13.99 -0.40
CA LEU A 253 -22.37 14.61 -1.52
C LEU A 253 -22.12 16.12 -1.63
N ALA A 254 -21.98 16.81 -0.50
CA ALA A 254 -21.76 18.26 -0.49
C ALA A 254 -20.32 18.65 -0.84
N THR A 255 -19.34 17.84 -0.43
CA THR A 255 -17.92 18.24 -0.47
C THR A 255 -17.11 17.49 -1.54
N GLY A 256 -17.54 16.28 -1.89
CA GLY A 256 -16.76 15.38 -2.72
C GLY A 256 -15.43 14.99 -2.09
N MET A 257 -15.23 15.07 -0.77
CA MET A 257 -14.02 14.62 -0.06
C MET A 257 -13.80 13.10 -0.17
N ARG A 258 -12.58 12.61 0.11
CA ARG A 258 -12.33 11.15 0.13
C ARG A 258 -12.94 10.56 1.40
N LYS A 259 -13.44 9.31 1.31
CA LYS A 259 -14.03 8.59 2.46
C LYS A 259 -13.15 8.64 3.71
N SER A 260 -11.86 8.32 3.59
CA SER A 260 -10.92 8.37 4.70
C SER A 260 -10.76 9.78 5.26
N GLU A 261 -10.65 10.80 4.39
CA GLU A 261 -10.53 12.19 4.81
C GLU A 261 -11.75 12.69 5.59
N ILE A 262 -12.95 12.25 5.21
CA ILE A 262 -14.20 12.56 5.94
C ILE A 262 -14.16 11.91 7.33
N LEU A 263 -13.90 10.60 7.39
CA LEU A 263 -13.90 9.85 8.66
C LEU A 263 -12.79 10.24 9.62
N GLU A 264 -11.65 10.69 9.10
CA GLU A 264 -10.52 11.15 9.90
C GLU A 264 -10.70 12.60 10.39
N THR A 265 -11.82 13.26 10.05
CA THR A 265 -12.08 14.63 10.49
C THR A 265 -12.26 14.73 11.99
N THR A 266 -11.50 15.62 12.62
CA THR A 266 -11.63 15.93 14.06
C THR A 266 -12.42 17.21 14.28
N VAL A 267 -12.93 17.38 15.50
CA VAL A 267 -13.65 18.60 15.90
C VAL A 267 -12.81 19.86 15.68
N LEU A 268 -11.50 19.81 15.98
CA LEU A 268 -10.55 20.93 15.80
C LEU A 268 -10.37 21.35 14.33
N GLU A 269 -10.59 20.44 13.38
CA GLU A 269 -10.54 20.78 11.95
C GLU A 269 -11.80 21.51 11.48
N ILE A 270 -12.88 21.52 12.27
CA ILE A 270 -14.09 22.28 11.96
C ILE A 270 -13.91 23.73 12.43
N VAL A 271 -14.04 24.66 11.50
CA VAL A 271 -13.90 26.09 11.77
C VAL A 271 -15.20 26.82 11.46
N ASP A 272 -15.63 27.67 12.38
CA ASP A 272 -16.72 28.62 12.18
C ASP A 272 -16.13 29.95 11.72
N GLY A 273 -16.40 30.33 10.48
CA GLY A 273 -15.92 31.56 9.86
C GLY A 273 -17.07 32.49 9.49
N GLN A 274 -16.74 33.70 9.06
CA GLN A 274 -17.74 34.69 8.65
C GLN A 274 -18.66 34.22 7.50
N GLN A 275 -18.19 33.27 6.69
CA GLN A 275 -18.92 32.72 5.54
C GLN A 275 -19.54 31.34 5.86
N GLY A 276 -19.63 30.98 7.15
CA GLY A 276 -20.14 29.71 7.63
C GLY A 276 -19.05 28.67 7.93
N TYR A 277 -19.50 27.46 8.23
CA TYR A 277 -18.65 26.37 8.69
C TYR A 277 -17.80 25.79 7.56
N SER A 278 -16.57 25.40 7.89
CA SER A 278 -15.64 24.77 6.96
C SER A 278 -14.82 23.69 7.63
N ILE A 279 -14.32 22.73 6.85
CA ILE A 279 -13.35 21.73 7.28
C ILE A 279 -11.97 22.16 6.80
N LYS A 280 -11.05 22.42 7.74
CA LYS A 280 -9.67 22.78 7.46
C LYS A 280 -8.78 21.53 7.51
N LYS A 281 -8.38 21.02 6.34
CA LYS A 281 -7.45 19.90 6.26
C LYS A 281 -6.01 20.40 6.20
N GLN A 282 -5.23 20.05 7.21
CA GLN A 282 -3.79 20.31 7.27
C GLN A 282 -3.01 19.21 6.52
N ASP A 283 -1.82 19.54 6.02
CA ASP A 283 -1.05 18.66 5.15
C ASP A 283 -0.71 17.32 5.84
N THR A 284 -0.90 16.22 5.13
CA THR A 284 -0.22 14.96 5.43
C THR A 284 0.73 14.61 4.29
N LYS A 285 1.91 15.24 4.32
CA LYS A 285 3.13 14.86 3.59
C LYS A 285 3.04 14.88 2.05
N ASN A 286 1.91 15.23 1.44
CA ASN A 286 1.70 15.15 -0.02
C ASN A 286 0.54 16.04 -0.53
N GLY A 287 0.08 17.06 0.19
CA GLY A 287 -1.04 17.91 -0.26
C GLY A 287 -0.94 19.35 0.23
N HIS A 288 -1.52 20.28 -0.52
CA HIS A 288 -1.67 21.65 -0.06
C HIS A 288 -2.77 21.73 1.00
N PRO A 289 -2.59 22.51 2.09
CA PRO A 289 -3.66 22.82 3.01
C PRO A 289 -4.86 23.35 2.23
N ARG A 290 -6.05 22.88 2.59
CA ARG A 290 -7.28 23.30 1.91
C ARG A 290 -8.41 23.48 2.89
N LEU A 291 -9.27 24.42 2.54
CA LEU A 291 -10.48 24.75 3.27
C LEU A 291 -11.67 24.27 2.45
N ILE A 292 -12.43 23.34 3.02
CA ILE A 292 -13.63 22.77 2.39
C ILE A 292 -14.84 23.45 3.01
N HIS A 293 -15.53 24.29 2.24
CA HIS A 293 -16.71 25.01 2.71
C HIS A 293 -17.92 24.09 2.78
N LEU A 294 -18.73 24.23 3.83
CA LEU A 294 -19.91 23.40 4.04
C LEU A 294 -21.18 24.14 3.61
N SER A 295 -22.05 23.41 2.91
CA SER A 295 -23.45 23.80 2.73
C SER A 295 -24.21 23.76 4.06
N GLU A 296 -25.37 24.41 4.13
CA GLU A 296 -26.25 24.40 5.32
C GLU A 296 -26.55 22.99 5.83
N ASN A 297 -26.92 22.06 4.93
CA ASN A 297 -27.22 20.67 5.30
C ASN A 297 -26.00 19.92 5.86
N SER A 298 -24.82 20.13 5.28
CA SER A 298 -23.59 19.53 5.79
C SER A 298 -23.12 20.19 7.10
N THR A 299 -23.40 21.47 7.29
CA THR A 299 -23.12 22.19 8.55
C THR A 299 -23.97 21.63 9.69
N ALA A 300 -25.28 21.44 9.47
CA ALA A 300 -26.16 20.81 10.46
C ALA A 300 -25.66 19.40 10.85
N SER A 301 -25.25 18.61 9.84
CA SER A 301 -24.67 17.27 10.05
C SER A 301 -23.40 17.31 10.90
N VAL A 302 -22.48 18.24 10.61
CA VAL A 302 -21.22 18.37 11.36
C VAL A 302 -21.47 18.83 12.80
N ILE A 303 -22.34 19.83 13.00
CA ILE A 303 -22.69 20.33 14.34
C ILE A 303 -23.30 19.20 15.19
N GLN A 304 -24.22 18.41 14.63
CA GLN A 304 -24.77 17.23 15.30
C GLN A 304 -23.67 16.26 15.74
N LEU A 305 -22.75 15.92 14.83
CA LEU A 305 -21.68 14.96 15.09
C LEU A 305 -20.63 15.42 16.12
N MET A 306 -20.51 16.74 16.33
CA MET A 306 -19.58 17.33 17.29
C MET A 306 -20.11 17.33 18.74
N GLN A 307 -21.41 17.12 18.94
CA GLN A 307 -22.02 17.19 20.27
C GLN A 307 -21.36 16.20 21.25
N GLY A 308 -20.90 16.71 22.39
CA GLY A 308 -20.27 15.91 23.44
C GLY A 308 -18.84 15.44 23.15
N LYS A 309 -18.19 15.96 22.09
CA LYS A 309 -16.82 15.57 21.69
C LYS A 309 -15.79 16.64 22.03
N ARG A 310 -14.56 16.20 22.31
CA ARG A 310 -13.42 17.11 22.54
C ARG A 310 -12.78 17.52 21.21
N PRO A 311 -12.00 18.62 21.17
CA PRO A 311 -11.37 19.12 19.94
C PRO A 311 -10.58 18.05 19.15
N GLU A 312 -9.86 17.17 19.84
CA GLU A 312 -9.03 16.12 19.26
C GLU A 312 -9.80 14.89 18.79
N ASP A 313 -11.05 14.74 19.20
CA ASP A 313 -11.86 13.57 18.88
C ASP A 313 -12.34 13.61 17.42
N ARG A 314 -12.45 12.44 16.78
CA ARG A 314 -13.04 12.32 15.44
C ARG A 314 -14.55 12.57 15.49
N ILE A 315 -15.07 13.32 14.53
CA ILE A 315 -16.51 13.57 14.41
C ILE A 315 -17.28 12.30 14.02
N PHE A 316 -16.60 11.28 13.50
CA PHE A 316 -17.14 9.94 13.26
C PHE A 316 -16.48 8.91 14.18
N SER A 317 -17.28 8.00 14.75
CA SER A 317 -16.78 6.78 15.40
C SER A 317 -16.67 5.60 14.41
N MET A 318 -17.40 5.67 13.28
CA MET A 318 -17.39 4.63 12.25
C MET A 318 -16.01 4.43 11.61
N SER A 319 -15.65 3.16 11.39
CA SER A 319 -14.51 2.80 10.54
C SER A 319 -14.86 2.86 9.05
N GLU A 320 -13.84 2.84 8.19
CA GLU A 320 -14.02 2.74 6.74
C GLU A 320 -14.79 1.48 6.30
N SER A 321 -14.64 0.38 7.05
CA SER A 321 -15.37 -0.87 6.82
C SER A 321 -16.84 -0.74 7.22
N ASP A 322 -17.13 -0.07 8.34
CA ASP A 322 -18.51 0.16 8.77
C ASP A 322 -19.30 0.92 7.72
N VAL A 323 -18.75 2.04 7.22
CA VAL A 323 -19.37 2.82 6.14
C VAL A 323 -19.60 1.96 4.89
N SER A 324 -18.62 1.14 4.51
CA SER A 324 -18.73 0.30 3.32
C SER A 324 -19.81 -0.78 3.47
N ASN A 325 -19.96 -1.33 4.67
CA ASN A 325 -20.97 -2.33 5.00
C ASN A 325 -22.37 -1.71 5.07
N GLU A 326 -22.53 -0.58 5.77
CA GLU A 326 -23.82 0.14 5.83
C GLU A 326 -24.27 0.59 4.44
N TRP A 327 -23.36 1.14 3.64
CA TRP A 327 -23.65 1.50 2.25
C TRP A 327 -24.11 0.30 1.44
N THR A 328 -23.44 -0.84 1.60
CA THR A 328 -23.78 -2.05 0.83
C THR A 328 -25.16 -2.59 1.19
N ARG A 329 -25.53 -2.57 2.47
CA ARG A 329 -26.87 -2.93 2.92
C ARG A 329 -27.93 -1.95 2.40
N ALA A 330 -27.68 -0.65 2.54
CA ALA A 330 -28.62 0.38 2.14
C ALA A 330 -28.90 0.37 0.63
N ARG A 331 -27.85 0.28 -0.21
CA ARG A 331 -28.02 0.23 -1.67
C ARG A 331 -28.74 -1.04 -2.14
N GLU A 332 -28.62 -2.16 -1.41
CA GLU A 332 -29.36 -3.38 -1.71
C GLU A 332 -30.85 -3.24 -1.38
N ARG A 333 -31.18 -2.65 -0.22
CA ARG A 333 -32.57 -2.34 0.16
C ARG A 333 -33.23 -1.34 -0.78
N ALA A 334 -32.50 -0.30 -1.19
CA ALA A 334 -32.97 0.75 -2.09
C ALA A 334 -32.98 0.33 -3.58
N GLY A 335 -32.70 -0.94 -3.92
CA GLY A 335 -32.65 -1.40 -5.31
C GLY A 335 -31.47 -0.87 -6.16
N CYS A 336 -30.56 -0.10 -5.56
CA CYS A 336 -29.42 0.55 -6.21
C CYS A 336 -28.15 -0.33 -6.20
N LYS A 337 -28.27 -1.61 -6.54
CA LYS A 337 -27.16 -2.60 -6.45
C LYS A 337 -25.96 -2.29 -7.34
N ASP A 338 -26.11 -1.44 -8.34
CA ASP A 338 -25.00 -1.03 -9.18
C ASP A 338 -24.20 0.13 -8.56
N LEU A 339 -24.83 0.98 -7.73
CA LEU A 339 -24.24 2.22 -7.17
C LEU A 339 -23.17 1.95 -6.11
N ARG A 340 -21.93 2.37 -6.38
CA ARG A 340 -20.80 2.22 -5.46
C ARG A 340 -20.67 3.45 -4.57
N LEU A 341 -20.13 3.28 -3.37
CA LEU A 341 -19.87 4.42 -2.48
C LEU A 341 -18.95 5.47 -3.12
N HIS A 342 -18.00 5.05 -3.96
CA HIS A 342 -17.14 5.97 -4.69
C HIS A 342 -17.88 6.79 -5.75
N ASP A 343 -19.04 6.31 -6.24
CA ASP A 343 -19.88 7.08 -7.15
C ASP A 343 -20.49 8.31 -6.45
N ILE A 344 -20.63 8.29 -5.12
CA ILE A 344 -21.09 9.47 -4.35
C ILE A 344 -20.11 10.62 -4.46
N ARG A 345 -18.80 10.34 -4.44
CA ARG A 345 -17.79 11.35 -4.70
C ARG A 345 -17.86 11.85 -6.14
N HIS A 346 -18.09 10.97 -7.12
CA HIS A 346 -18.27 11.37 -8.52
C HIS A 346 -19.50 12.25 -8.72
N GLU A 347 -20.61 11.89 -8.08
CA GLU A 347 -21.84 12.66 -8.07
C GLU A 347 -21.63 14.04 -7.45
N ALA A 348 -20.99 14.10 -6.27
CA ALA A 348 -20.68 15.37 -5.60
C ALA A 348 -19.92 16.34 -6.51
N ILE A 349 -18.86 15.85 -7.16
CA ILE A 349 -18.05 16.68 -8.09
C ILE A 349 -18.89 17.10 -9.30
N SER A 350 -19.75 16.21 -9.81
CA SER A 350 -20.65 16.54 -10.91
C SER A 350 -21.65 17.62 -10.51
N ARG A 351 -22.31 17.51 -9.34
CA ARG A 351 -23.22 18.55 -8.82
C ARG A 351 -22.53 19.89 -8.62
N LEU A 352 -21.32 19.88 -8.07
CA LEU A 352 -20.53 21.10 -7.89
C LEU A 352 -20.16 21.73 -9.25
N ALA A 353 -19.85 20.91 -10.26
CA ALA A 353 -19.59 21.39 -11.61
C ALA A 353 -20.86 21.94 -12.27
N ASP A 354 -22.01 21.27 -12.09
CA ASP A 354 -23.33 21.68 -12.60
C ASP A 354 -23.76 23.05 -12.01
N VAL A 355 -23.39 23.35 -10.76
CA VAL A 355 -23.61 24.66 -10.12
C VAL A 355 -22.62 25.74 -10.63
N GLY A 356 -21.61 25.35 -11.42
CA GLY A 356 -20.71 26.26 -12.09
C GLY A 356 -19.41 26.56 -11.34
N LEU A 357 -19.02 25.73 -10.36
CA LEU A 357 -17.71 25.89 -9.71
C LEU A 357 -16.58 25.76 -10.73
N SER A 358 -15.58 26.64 -10.61
CA SER A 358 -14.37 26.56 -11.44
C SER A 358 -13.60 25.27 -11.13
N ILE A 359 -12.78 24.81 -12.09
CA ILE A 359 -11.92 23.63 -11.90
C ILE A 359 -11.02 23.78 -10.66
N GLY A 360 -10.53 25.01 -10.40
CA GLY A 360 -9.74 25.31 -9.20
C GLY A 360 -10.55 25.13 -7.91
N ALA A 361 -11.79 25.63 -7.87
CA ALA A 361 -12.68 25.44 -6.73
C ALA A 361 -13.03 23.95 -6.52
N LEU A 362 -13.34 23.23 -7.60
CA LEU A 362 -13.57 21.78 -7.57
C LEU A 362 -12.37 21.02 -7.03
N ALA A 363 -11.16 21.37 -7.48
CA ALA A 363 -9.91 20.76 -7.01
C ALA A 363 -9.68 21.02 -5.52
N SER A 364 -9.92 22.24 -5.06
CA SER A 364 -9.82 22.62 -3.64
C SER A 364 -10.79 21.82 -2.77
N MET A 365 -12.07 21.78 -3.14
CA MET A 365 -13.12 21.08 -2.40
C MET A 365 -12.86 19.56 -2.34
N SER A 366 -12.63 18.95 -3.50
CA SER A 366 -12.52 17.48 -3.61
C SER A 366 -11.11 16.95 -3.32
N GLY A 367 -10.06 17.76 -3.33
CA GLY A 367 -8.68 17.35 -3.09
C GLY A 367 -8.05 16.57 -4.27
N HIS A 368 -8.34 16.97 -5.51
CA HIS A 368 -7.64 16.46 -6.70
C HIS A 368 -6.31 17.20 -6.90
N ARG A 369 -5.25 16.47 -7.23
CA ARG A 369 -3.93 17.07 -7.54
C ARG A 369 -3.82 17.55 -8.99
N THR A 370 -4.50 16.89 -9.91
CA THR A 370 -4.42 17.17 -11.34
C THR A 370 -5.78 17.54 -11.90
N ALA A 371 -5.86 18.73 -12.50
CA ALA A 371 -7.04 19.27 -13.15
C ALA A 371 -7.60 18.34 -14.25
N GLN A 372 -6.73 17.57 -14.94
CA GLN A 372 -7.11 16.63 -15.98
C GLN A 372 -8.20 15.63 -15.53
N THR A 373 -8.16 15.21 -14.26
CA THR A 373 -9.15 14.26 -13.71
C THR A 373 -10.52 14.89 -13.48
N LEU A 374 -10.59 16.23 -13.42
CA LEU A 374 -11.81 17.00 -13.22
C LEU A 374 -12.45 17.46 -14.53
N LEU A 375 -11.68 17.58 -15.61
CA LEU A 375 -12.19 18.05 -16.91
C LEU A 375 -13.39 17.24 -17.41
N LYS A 376 -13.45 15.94 -17.08
CA LYS A 376 -14.58 15.07 -17.44
C LYS A 376 -15.92 15.41 -16.78
N TYR A 377 -15.93 16.23 -15.72
CA TYR A 377 -17.18 16.70 -15.08
C TYR A 377 -17.58 18.08 -15.58
N VAL A 378 -16.62 18.85 -16.09
CA VAL A 378 -16.87 20.19 -16.64
C VAL A 378 -17.16 20.02 -18.12
N ASN A 379 -18.31 19.41 -18.43
CA ASN A 379 -18.84 19.47 -19.79
C ASN A 379 -19.50 20.84 -19.91
N ALA A 380 -18.86 21.77 -20.61
CA ALA A 380 -19.53 23.00 -20.98
C ALA A 380 -20.63 22.63 -21.99
N SER A 381 -21.89 22.61 -21.54
CA SER A 381 -23.01 22.51 -22.48
C SER A 381 -23.04 23.80 -23.32
N GLU A 382 -23.48 23.72 -24.58
CA GLU A 382 -23.62 24.93 -25.42
C GLU A 382 -24.54 25.97 -24.75
N THR A 383 -25.53 25.48 -23.99
CA THR A 383 -26.41 26.27 -23.12
C THR A 383 -25.65 27.00 -22.01
N ASP A 384 -24.68 26.35 -21.33
CA ASP A 384 -23.86 27.01 -20.29
C ASP A 384 -23.00 28.13 -20.87
N ILE A 385 -22.44 27.90 -22.06
CA ILE A 385 -21.61 28.89 -22.76
C ILE A 385 -22.48 30.09 -23.14
N ARG A 386 -23.66 29.86 -23.74
CA ARG A 386 -24.60 30.94 -24.10
C ARG A 386 -25.11 31.71 -22.89
N GLU A 387 -25.47 31.02 -21.79
CA GLU A 387 -25.94 31.69 -20.58
C GLU A 387 -24.83 32.57 -19.97
N LYS A 388 -23.60 32.05 -19.87
CA LYS A 388 -22.45 32.82 -19.35
C LYS A 388 -22.11 34.01 -20.25
N LEU A 389 -22.14 33.84 -21.57
CA LEU A 389 -21.94 34.94 -22.53
C LEU A 389 -23.05 36.00 -22.43
N SER A 390 -24.30 35.60 -22.20
CA SER A 390 -25.43 36.54 -22.03
C SER A 390 -25.30 37.44 -20.80
N LYS A 391 -24.57 36.98 -19.75
CA LYS A 391 -24.27 37.78 -18.56
C LYS A 391 -23.22 38.85 -18.83
N ILE A 392 -22.33 38.65 -19.80
CA ILE A 392 -21.36 39.67 -20.24
C ILE A 392 -22.09 40.82 -20.93
N SER A 393 -23.06 40.52 -21.80
CA SER A 393 -23.85 41.55 -22.51
C SER A 393 -24.82 42.33 -21.62
N LYS A 394 -25.12 41.86 -20.41
CA LYS A 394 -25.99 42.57 -19.44
C LYS A 394 -25.23 43.51 -18.50
N ASN A 395 -23.90 43.41 -18.47
CA ASN A 395 -23.01 44.22 -17.64
C ASN A 395 -22.25 45.28 -18.47
N GLN A 396 -22.58 45.42 -19.75
CA GLN A 396 -22.25 46.56 -20.61
C GLN A 396 -23.50 47.42 -20.76
#